data_AF-A0A414SSG5-F1
#
_entry.id   AF-A0A414SSG5-F1
#
_cell.length_a   1.000
_cell.length_b   1.000
_cell.length_c   1.000
_cell.angle_alpha   90.00
_cell.angle_beta   90.00
_cell.angle_gamma   90.00
#
_symmetry.space_group_name_H-M   'P 1'
#
loop_
_entity.id
_entity.type
_entity.pdbx_description
1 polymer ?
#
loop_
_entity_poly.entity_id
_entity_poly.type
_entity_poly.pdbx_seq_one_letter_code
_entity_poly.pdbx_strand_id
1 'polypeptide(L)'
;MKRTISGMIGKGSIAHNERKFIAENVDAARTIRNVVLQSENVKDVYHELFDEAIERYNAKQKRKDRKIEDYYEHIRTGKQEKVFHEAIFQIGNKDDTGCLSREGQIARLALLDFAKDFQKRNPQFRVFGIYLHMDEATPHLHIDFI
;
A
#
# COMPACT_ATOMS: atom_id res chain seq x y z
N MET A 1 4.83 29.03 -11.18
CA MET A 1 4.59 27.66 -11.70
C MET A 1 3.54 26.99 -10.82
N LYS A 2 2.47 26.41 -11.40
CA LYS A 2 1.43 25.70 -10.63
C LYS A 2 1.87 24.24 -10.45
N ARG A 3 1.81 23.72 -9.22
CA ARG A 3 2.09 22.31 -8.91
C ARG A 3 0.78 21.54 -8.79
N THR A 4 0.76 20.30 -9.27
CA THR A 4 -0.40 19.41 -9.19
C THR A 4 -0.30 18.48 -8.00
N ILE A 5 -1.44 17.95 -7.56
CA ILE A 5 -1.51 16.83 -6.62
C ILE A 5 -2.26 15.73 -7.36
N SER A 6 -1.72 14.52 -7.39
CA SER A 6 -2.36 13.37 -8.02
C SER A 6 -2.51 12.23 -7.02
N GLY A 7 -3.66 11.55 -7.10
CA GLY A 7 -3.95 10.31 -6.42
C GLY A 7 -4.47 9.30 -7.44
N MET A 8 -3.99 8.07 -7.39
CA MET A 8 -4.46 6.99 -8.28
C MET A 8 -4.47 5.64 -7.56
N ILE A 9 -5.26 4.69 -8.08
CA ILE A 9 -5.20 3.30 -7.65
C ILE A 9 -4.13 2.57 -8.45
N GLY A 10 -3.11 2.09 -7.74
CA GLY A 10 -1.99 1.33 -8.29
C GLY A 10 -2.35 -0.12 -8.61
N LYS A 11 -1.41 -0.82 -9.24
CA LYS A 11 -1.53 -2.28 -9.41
C LYS A 11 -1.31 -3.03 -8.09
N GLY A 12 -0.58 -2.42 -7.14
CA GLY A 12 -0.17 -3.06 -5.90
C GLY A 12 1.04 -3.96 -6.08
N SER A 13 2.12 -3.72 -5.33
CA SER A 13 3.24 -4.66 -5.24
C SER A 13 4.01 -4.46 -3.94
N ILE A 14 3.71 -5.30 -2.94
CA ILE A 14 4.38 -5.28 -1.63
C ILE A 14 5.90 -5.45 -1.81
N ALA A 15 6.34 -6.35 -2.69
CA ALA A 15 7.76 -6.57 -2.93
C ALA A 15 8.49 -5.36 -3.54
N HIS A 16 7.80 -4.57 -4.36
CA HIS A 16 8.34 -3.30 -4.87
C HIS A 16 8.42 -2.25 -3.77
N ASN A 17 7.35 -2.12 -2.98
CA ASN A 17 7.24 -1.13 -1.90
C ASN A 17 8.27 -1.36 -0.78
N GLU A 18 8.55 -2.63 -0.48
CA GLU A 18 9.57 -3.02 0.49
C GLU A 18 10.99 -3.10 -0.10
N ARG A 19 11.17 -2.77 -1.39
CA ARG A 19 12.44 -2.89 -2.10
C ARG A 19 13.08 -4.28 -1.99
N LYS A 20 12.27 -5.35 -2.01
CA LYS A 20 12.74 -6.75 -2.08
C LYS A 20 13.49 -7.06 -3.38
N PHE A 21 13.31 -6.22 -4.39
CA PHE A 21 14.11 -6.16 -5.60
C PHE A 21 14.28 -4.70 -6.03
N ILE A 22 15.28 -4.42 -6.88
CA ILE A 22 15.52 -3.10 -7.45
C ILE A 22 14.98 -3.08 -8.88
N ALA A 23 13.99 -2.23 -9.14
CA ALA A 23 13.45 -2.00 -10.48
C ALA A 23 14.35 -1.04 -11.27
N GLU A 24 14.21 -1.01 -12.60
CA GLU A 24 15.04 -0.18 -13.49
C GLU A 24 14.99 1.32 -13.19
N ASN A 25 13.83 1.81 -12.73
CA ASN A 25 13.58 3.21 -12.36
C ASN A 25 14.04 3.57 -10.94
N VAL A 26 14.57 2.61 -10.17
CA VAL A 26 14.98 2.80 -8.77
C VAL A 26 16.49 3.02 -8.69
N ASP A 27 16.90 4.12 -8.06
CA ASP A 27 18.28 4.37 -7.70
C ASP A 27 18.60 3.69 -6.35
N ALA A 28 19.28 2.55 -6.41
CA ALA A 28 19.62 1.74 -5.25
C ALA A 28 20.35 2.53 -4.15
N ALA A 29 21.19 3.50 -4.51
CA ALA A 29 21.94 4.31 -3.54
C ALA A 29 21.03 5.27 -2.74
N ARG A 30 19.82 5.55 -3.24
CA ARG A 30 18.85 6.44 -2.61
C ARG A 30 17.77 5.72 -1.81
N THR A 31 17.71 4.39 -1.84
CA THR A 31 16.73 3.59 -1.07
C THR A 31 16.75 3.91 0.43
N ILE A 32 17.92 4.27 0.97
CA ILE A 32 18.11 4.72 2.36
C ILE A 32 17.30 6.00 2.71
N ARG A 33 16.81 6.73 1.71
CA ARG A 33 16.00 7.94 1.87
C ARG A 33 14.50 7.66 1.90
N ASN A 34 14.08 6.43 1.61
CA ASN A 34 12.69 6.02 1.70
C ASN A 34 12.24 6.00 3.15
N VAL A 35 10.93 6.09 3.36
CA VAL A 35 10.32 6.01 4.69
C VAL A 35 9.24 4.95 4.69
N VAL A 36 9.31 4.03 5.64
CA VAL A 36 8.25 3.06 5.92
C VAL A 36 7.58 3.47 7.21
N LEU A 37 6.30 3.86 7.13
CA LEU A 37 5.51 4.24 8.31
C LEU A 37 4.75 3.04 8.88
N GLN A 38 4.39 2.09 8.01
CA GLN A 38 3.65 0.88 8.36
C GLN A 38 3.98 -0.22 7.34
N SER A 39 4.17 -1.44 7.81
CA SER A 39 4.44 -2.61 6.98
C SER A 39 4.07 -3.86 7.80
N GLU A 40 2.83 -4.27 7.65
CA GLU A 40 2.29 -5.48 8.27
C GLU A 40 2.18 -6.60 7.23
N ASN A 41 2.24 -7.85 7.69
CA ASN A 41 1.99 -8.99 6.83
C ASN A 41 0.50 -9.06 6.48
N VAL A 42 0.18 -8.89 5.20
CA VAL A 42 -1.22 -8.92 4.71
C VAL A 42 -1.97 -10.19 5.13
N LYS A 43 -1.30 -11.35 5.19
CA LYS A 43 -1.94 -12.60 5.61
C LYS A 43 -2.40 -12.54 7.07
N ASP A 44 -1.56 -11.97 7.95
CA ASP A 44 -1.91 -11.82 9.37
C ASP A 44 -3.07 -10.84 9.55
N VAL A 45 -3.11 -9.77 8.75
CA VAL A 45 -4.24 -8.81 8.73
C VAL A 45 -5.53 -9.48 8.26
N TYR A 46 -5.48 -10.40 7.31
CA TYR A 46 -6.65 -11.18 6.91
C TYR A 46 -7.19 -12.04 8.07
N HIS A 47 -6.31 -12.65 8.86
CA HIS A 47 -6.71 -13.42 10.03
C HIS A 47 -7.37 -12.53 11.09
N GLU A 48 -6.81 -11.34 11.35
CA GLU A 48 -7.41 -10.33 12.23
C GLU A 48 -8.84 -9.95 11.79
N LEU A 49 -9.04 -9.73 10.49
CA LEU A 49 -10.30 -9.22 9.95
C LEU A 49 -11.39 -10.29 9.79
N PHE A 50 -11.02 -11.51 9.39
CA PHE A 50 -11.98 -12.44 8.80
C PHE A 50 -12.15 -13.77 9.52
N ASP A 51 -11.23 -14.18 10.42
CA ASP A 51 -11.29 -15.52 11.02
C ASP A 51 -12.63 -15.77 11.74
N GLU A 52 -13.08 -14.82 12.56
CA GLU A 52 -14.37 -14.94 13.27
C GLU A 52 -15.56 -15.04 12.29
N ALA A 53 -15.51 -14.29 11.18
CA ALA A 53 -16.56 -14.34 10.16
C ALA A 53 -16.58 -15.70 9.43
N ILE A 54 -15.40 -16.25 9.14
CA ILE A 54 -15.22 -17.55 8.51
C ILE A 54 -15.68 -18.68 9.43
N GLU A 55 -15.38 -18.61 10.73
CA GLU A 55 -15.90 -19.58 11.70
C GLU A 55 -17.43 -19.62 11.70
N ARG A 56 -18.07 -18.45 11.77
CA ARG A 56 -19.54 -18.33 11.70
C ARG A 56 -20.12 -18.84 10.37
N TYR A 57 -19.43 -18.58 9.25
CA TYR A 57 -19.84 -19.07 7.94
C TYR A 57 -19.73 -20.60 7.86
N ASN A 58 -18.61 -21.17 8.28
CA ASN A 58 -18.29 -22.59 8.24
C ASN A 58 -19.17 -23.43 9.17
N ALA A 59 -19.58 -22.89 10.31
CA ALA A 59 -20.49 -23.54 11.24
C ALA A 59 -21.86 -23.86 10.60
N LYS A 60 -22.28 -23.09 9.59
CA LYS A 60 -23.53 -23.29 8.85
C LYS A 60 -23.39 -24.26 7.67
N GLN A 61 -22.17 -24.63 7.29
CA GLN A 61 -21.93 -25.48 6.12
C GLN A 61 -22.06 -26.97 6.46
N LYS A 62 -23.01 -27.64 5.80
CA LYS A 62 -23.18 -29.11 5.89
C LYS A 62 -22.18 -29.88 5.03
N ARG A 63 -21.71 -29.27 3.94
CA ARG A 63 -20.79 -29.86 2.96
C ARG A 63 -19.37 -29.39 3.23
N LYS A 64 -18.40 -30.31 3.26
CA LYS A 64 -16.99 -29.99 3.53
C LYS A 64 -16.37 -29.11 2.44
N ASP A 65 -16.68 -29.35 1.18
CA ASP A 65 -16.14 -28.61 0.03
C ASP A 65 -16.63 -27.15 -0.06
N ARG A 66 -17.62 -26.77 0.75
CA ARG A 66 -18.10 -25.38 0.86
C ARG A 66 -17.47 -24.61 2.02
N LYS A 67 -16.67 -25.26 2.86
CA LYS A 67 -15.97 -24.58 3.96
C LYS A 67 -14.75 -23.85 3.41
N ILE A 68 -14.45 -22.70 4.00
CA ILE A 68 -13.27 -21.91 3.69
C ILE A 68 -12.27 -22.14 4.82
N GLU A 69 -11.09 -22.68 4.51
CA GLU A 69 -10.06 -22.94 5.52
C GLU A 69 -9.22 -21.70 5.81
N ASP A 70 -8.80 -20.98 4.77
CA ASP A 70 -7.98 -19.77 4.85
C ASP A 70 -8.56 -18.76 3.86
N TYR A 71 -9.07 -17.62 4.37
CA TYR A 71 -9.74 -16.64 3.53
C TYR A 71 -8.76 -15.85 2.66
N TYR A 72 -7.53 -15.61 3.14
CA TYR A 72 -6.49 -15.00 2.33
C TYR A 72 -6.20 -15.88 1.10
N GLU A 73 -6.00 -17.18 1.29
CA GLU A 73 -5.76 -18.12 0.19
C GLU A 73 -6.98 -18.24 -0.74
N HIS A 74 -8.20 -18.16 -0.18
CA HIS A 74 -9.43 -18.13 -0.95
C HIS A 74 -9.48 -16.93 -1.91
N ILE A 75 -9.16 -15.72 -1.42
CA ILE A 75 -9.10 -14.53 -2.26
C ILE A 75 -7.93 -14.60 -3.25
N ARG A 76 -6.74 -15.00 -2.79
CA ARG A 76 -5.51 -15.06 -3.62
C ARG A 76 -5.63 -16.01 -4.81
N THR A 77 -6.30 -17.15 -4.61
CA THR A 77 -6.52 -18.16 -5.67
C THR A 77 -7.82 -17.90 -6.45
N GLY A 78 -8.71 -17.08 -5.89
CA GLY A 78 -9.90 -16.59 -6.55
C GLY A 78 -9.58 -15.65 -7.71
N LYS A 79 -10.59 -15.38 -8.54
CA LYS A 79 -10.49 -14.43 -9.67
C LYS A 79 -11.44 -13.24 -9.53
N GLN A 80 -12.22 -13.20 -8.45
CA GLN A 80 -13.28 -12.21 -8.26
C GLN A 80 -12.73 -10.93 -7.64
N GLU A 81 -11.80 -11.04 -6.70
CA GLU A 81 -11.31 -9.92 -5.92
C GLU A 81 -9.78 -9.87 -5.88
N LYS A 82 -9.26 -8.68 -5.56
CA LYS A 82 -7.83 -8.51 -5.27
C LYS A 82 -7.58 -8.79 -3.79
N VAL A 83 -6.38 -9.29 -3.49
CA VAL A 83 -5.90 -9.47 -2.11
C VAL A 83 -5.75 -8.14 -1.37
N PHE A 84 -5.44 -7.07 -2.09
CA PHE A 84 -5.39 -5.73 -1.53
C PHE A 84 -5.50 -4.68 -2.64
N HIS A 85 -5.69 -3.44 -2.21
CA HIS A 85 -5.67 -2.24 -3.04
C HIS A 85 -4.53 -1.33 -2.63
N GLU A 86 -3.97 -0.61 -3.60
CA GLU A 86 -2.89 0.36 -3.38
C GLU A 86 -3.35 1.72 -3.87
N ALA A 87 -3.23 2.74 -3.03
CA ALA A 87 -3.37 4.14 -3.43
C ALA A 87 -1.98 4.78 -3.52
N ILE A 88 -1.71 5.47 -4.63
CA ILE A 88 -0.46 6.18 -4.86
C ILE A 88 -0.73 7.68 -4.91
N PHE A 89 -0.02 8.45 -4.09
CA PHE A 89 -0.10 9.90 -4.04
C PHE A 89 1.22 10.56 -4.41
N GLN A 90 1.15 11.62 -5.20
CA GLN A 90 2.30 12.41 -5.63
C GLN A 90 1.95 13.90 -5.67
N ILE A 91 2.94 14.75 -5.42
CA ILE A 91 2.83 16.19 -5.59
C ILE A 91 3.84 16.60 -6.66
N GLY A 92 3.39 17.25 -7.72
CA GLY A 92 4.20 17.69 -8.86
C GLY A 92 4.67 16.55 -9.76
N ASN A 93 5.79 16.75 -10.45
CA ASN A 93 6.47 15.80 -11.31
C ASN A 93 8.01 15.94 -11.20
N LYS A 94 8.74 15.13 -11.98
CA LYS A 94 10.21 15.09 -11.92
C LYS A 94 10.89 16.45 -12.17
N ASP A 95 10.25 17.32 -12.95
CA ASP A 95 10.82 18.61 -13.37
C ASP A 95 10.66 19.69 -12.29
N ASP A 96 9.67 19.56 -11.39
CA ASP A 96 9.34 20.60 -10.41
C ASP A 96 9.44 20.18 -8.93
N THR A 97 9.47 18.87 -8.67
CA THR A 97 9.45 18.24 -7.34
C THR A 97 10.31 16.98 -7.32
N GLY A 98 11.27 16.84 -8.24
CA GLY A 98 12.17 15.68 -8.26
C GLY A 98 12.85 15.41 -6.91
N CYS A 99 13.12 14.15 -6.61
CA CYS A 99 13.56 13.69 -5.27
C CYS A 99 14.82 14.38 -4.70
N LEU A 100 15.66 14.94 -5.57
CA LEU A 100 16.90 15.63 -5.21
C LEU A 100 16.73 17.15 -5.03
N SER A 101 15.58 17.72 -5.42
CA SER A 101 15.32 19.15 -5.31
C SER A 101 14.83 19.53 -3.92
N ARG A 102 14.92 20.83 -3.59
CA ARG A 102 14.33 21.39 -2.38
C ARG A 102 12.81 21.16 -2.35
N GLU A 103 12.16 21.35 -3.48
CA GLU A 103 10.73 21.17 -3.69
C GLU A 103 10.32 19.72 -3.46
N GLY A 104 11.13 18.75 -3.90
CA GLY A 104 10.92 17.34 -3.61
C GLY A 104 11.00 17.02 -2.11
N GLN A 105 11.90 17.66 -1.37
CA GLN A 105 11.95 17.52 0.09
C GLN A 105 10.72 18.13 0.79
N ILE A 106 10.17 19.21 0.26
CA ILE A 106 8.91 19.79 0.77
C ILE A 106 7.73 18.85 0.45
N ALA A 107 7.65 18.31 -0.76
CA ALA A 107 6.64 17.34 -1.16
C ALA A 107 6.69 16.08 -0.29
N ARG A 108 7.89 15.57 0.00
CA ARG A 108 8.15 14.47 0.93
C ARG A 108 7.50 14.72 2.30
N LEU A 109 7.74 15.90 2.89
CA LEU A 109 7.19 16.25 4.20
C LEU A 109 5.66 16.36 4.17
N ALA A 110 5.09 16.97 3.11
CA ALA A 110 3.65 17.08 2.95
C ALA A 110 2.97 15.71 2.78
N LEU A 111 3.58 14.79 2.02
CA LEU A 111 3.09 13.42 1.86
C LEU A 111 3.15 12.64 3.18
N LEU A 112 4.24 12.77 3.94
CA LEU A 112 4.36 12.15 5.27
C LEU A 112 3.30 12.67 6.24
N ASP A 113 3.02 13.98 6.21
CA ASP A 113 2.00 14.56 7.07
C ASP A 113 0.59 14.08 6.69
N PHE A 114 0.29 14.03 5.40
CA PHE A 114 -0.94 13.44 4.87
C PHE A 114 -1.13 11.98 5.29
N ALA A 115 -0.05 11.19 5.29
CA ALA A 115 -0.09 9.76 5.60
C ALA A 115 -0.51 9.47 7.05
N LYS A 116 -0.05 10.28 8.02
CA LYS A 116 -0.30 10.06 9.47
C LYS A 116 -1.79 9.93 9.81
N ASP A 117 -2.63 10.76 9.17
CA ASP A 117 -4.07 10.77 9.42
C ASP A 117 -4.87 10.00 8.37
N PHE A 118 -4.24 9.22 7.49
CA PHE A 118 -4.95 8.54 6.40
C PHE A 118 -5.94 7.50 6.93
N GLN A 119 -5.51 6.60 7.81
CA GLN A 119 -6.38 5.57 8.41
C GLN A 119 -7.55 6.19 9.18
N LYS A 120 -7.28 7.27 9.94
CA LYS A 120 -8.31 7.99 10.70
C LYS A 120 -9.37 8.62 9.80
N ARG A 121 -8.98 9.14 8.64
CA ARG A 121 -9.89 9.73 7.65
C ARG A 121 -10.66 8.69 6.84
N ASN A 122 -10.14 7.46 6.75
CA ASN A 122 -10.74 6.37 5.98
C ASN A 122 -10.94 5.13 6.87
N PRO A 123 -11.85 5.19 7.86
CA PRO A 123 -12.03 4.11 8.83
C PRO A 123 -12.56 2.80 8.23
N GLN A 124 -13.05 2.82 6.99
CA GLN A 124 -13.52 1.63 6.27
C GLN A 124 -12.38 0.80 5.67
N PHE A 125 -11.20 1.38 5.50
CA PHE A 125 -10.04 0.65 5.00
C PHE A 125 -9.27 0.05 6.16
N ARG A 126 -8.72 -1.15 5.98
CA ARG A 126 -7.66 -1.64 6.86
C ARG A 126 -6.33 -1.41 6.17
N VAL A 127 -5.73 -0.25 6.43
CA VAL A 127 -4.38 0.06 5.93
C VAL A 127 -3.38 -0.85 6.62
N PHE A 128 -2.53 -1.52 5.86
CA PHE A 128 -1.48 -2.40 6.38
C PHE A 128 -0.08 -2.02 5.89
N GLY A 129 0.02 -1.15 4.88
CA GLY A 129 1.29 -0.70 4.33
C GLY A 129 1.29 0.80 4.01
N ILE A 130 2.34 1.51 4.41
CA ILE A 130 2.55 2.92 4.07
C ILE A 130 4.03 3.14 3.78
N TYR A 131 4.33 3.44 2.51
CA TYR A 131 5.70 3.52 1.98
C TYR A 131 5.89 4.81 1.18
N LEU A 132 6.90 5.59 1.53
CA LEU A 132 7.29 6.79 0.79
C LEU A 132 8.60 6.54 0.07
N HIS A 133 8.58 6.67 -1.26
CA HIS A 133 9.76 6.48 -2.10
C HIS A 133 10.41 7.83 -2.44
N MET A 134 11.74 7.90 -2.23
CA MET A 134 12.61 9.04 -2.52
C MET A 134 13.79 8.66 -3.45
N ASP A 135 13.76 7.43 -3.95
CA ASP A 135 14.79 6.77 -4.75
C ASP A 135 14.42 6.66 -6.23
N GLU A 136 13.23 7.12 -6.62
CA GLU A 136 12.80 7.23 -8.01
C GLU A 136 12.89 8.69 -8.50
N ALA A 137 12.13 9.03 -9.55
CA ALA A 137 12.15 10.36 -10.18
C ALA A 137 11.49 11.44 -9.31
N THR A 138 10.30 11.16 -8.78
CA THR A 138 9.49 12.11 -7.99
C THR A 138 9.08 11.45 -6.66
N PRO A 139 9.06 12.17 -5.52
CA PRO A 139 8.55 11.64 -4.26
C PRO A 139 7.11 11.20 -4.41
N HIS A 140 6.82 9.97 -4.01
CA HIS A 140 5.46 9.45 -4.04
C HIS A 140 5.22 8.48 -2.89
N LEU A 141 3.97 8.41 -2.46
CA LEU A 141 3.51 7.67 -1.30
C LEU A 141 2.60 6.53 -1.77
N HIS A 142 2.93 5.31 -1.39
CA HIS A 142 2.09 4.13 -1.52
C HIS A 142 1.37 3.87 -0.21
N ILE A 143 0.06 3.61 -0.27
CA ILE A 143 -0.77 3.18 0.85
C ILE A 143 -1.49 1.92 0.43
N ASP A 144 -1.14 0.80 1.05
CA ASP A 144 -1.73 -0.52 0.82
C ASP A 144 -2.79 -0.82 1.87
N PHE A 145 -3.97 -1.23 1.42
CA PHE A 145 -5.12 -1.51 2.28
C PHE A 145 -5.99 -2.65 1.75
N ILE A 146 -6.70 -3.30 2.68
CA ILE A 146 -7.81 -4.23 2.40
C ILE A 146 -9.12 -3.43 2.43
#